data_AF-A0A377NBE9-F1
#
_entry.id   AF-A0A377NBE9-F1
#
_cell.length_a   1.000
_cell.length_b   1.000
_cell.length_c   1.000
_cell.angle_alpha   90.00
_cell.angle_beta   90.00
_cell.angle_gamma   90.00
#
_symmetry.space_group_name_H-M   'P 1'
#
loop_
_entity.id
_entity.type
_entity.pdbx_description
1 polymer ?
#
loop_
_entity_poly.entity_id
_entity_poly.type
_entity_poly.pdbx_seq_one_letter_code
_entity_poly.pdbx_strand_id
1 'polypeptide(L)'
;MLKFILRRCLEAIPTLFILITISFFMMRLAPGSPFSGERNLPPEVMANIEAKYHLNDPIYKQYFNYLGQLAKGDFGPSFKYKDYTVNDLVAASFPVSAKLGLAAFIMAIVFGVSAGVIAALNQNTKWDYTVMG
;
A
#
# COMPACT_ATOMS: atom_id res chain seq x y z
N MET A 1 2.01 14.58 -24.31
CA MET A 1 2.66 13.84 -23.20
C MET A 1 2.31 14.45 -21.83
N LEU A 2 2.61 15.72 -21.54
CA LEU A 2 2.33 16.34 -20.22
C LEU A 2 0.85 16.26 -19.80
N LYS A 3 -0.08 16.60 -20.70
CA LYS A 3 -1.54 16.48 -20.46
C LYS A 3 -1.98 15.05 -20.14
N PHE A 4 -1.32 14.05 -20.72
CA PHE A 4 -1.60 12.64 -20.47
C PHE A 4 -1.08 12.20 -19.10
N ILE A 5 0.15 12.59 -18.74
CA ILE A 5 0.72 12.32 -17.42
C ILE A 5 -0.13 12.96 -16.32
N LEU A 6 -0.48 14.24 -16.47
CA LEU A 6 -1.35 14.95 -15.53
C LEU A 6 -2.70 14.26 -15.36
N ARG A 7 -3.34 13.85 -16.48
CA ARG A 7 -4.59 13.11 -16.42
C ARG A 7 -4.45 11.79 -15.68
N ARG A 8 -3.38 11.02 -15.92
CA ARG A 8 -3.13 9.75 -15.20
C ARG A 8 -2.88 9.98 -13.70
N CYS A 9 -2.12 11.01 -13.34
CA CYS A 9 -1.89 11.37 -11.94
C CYS A 9 -3.21 11.76 -11.25
N LEU A 10 -4.06 12.52 -11.94
CA LEU A 10 -5.39 12.89 -11.42
C LEU A 10 -6.32 11.68 -11.30
N GLU A 11 -6.28 10.73 -12.25
CA GLU A 11 -7.03 9.47 -12.18
C GLU A 11 -6.57 8.59 -11.00
N ALA A 12 -5.30 8.68 -10.59
CA ALA A 12 -4.79 7.92 -9.44
C ALA A 12 -5.31 8.45 -8.09
N ILE A 13 -5.62 9.74 -7.98
CA ILE A 13 -6.11 10.37 -6.74
C ILE A 13 -7.38 9.68 -6.20
N PRO A 14 -8.48 9.53 -6.96
CA PRO A 14 -9.68 8.87 -6.45
C PRO A 14 -9.43 7.40 -6.12
N THR A 15 -8.62 6.68 -6.90
CA THR A 15 -8.27 5.29 -6.62
C THR A 15 -7.51 5.15 -5.29
N LEU A 16 -6.49 5.99 -5.08
CA LEU A 16 -5.73 6.00 -3.83
C LEU A 16 -6.62 6.42 -2.66
N PHE A 17 -7.47 7.43 -2.83
CA PHE A 17 -8.40 7.87 -1.79
C PHE A 17 -9.33 6.73 -1.35
N ILE A 18 -9.92 5.99 -2.30
CA ILE A 18 -10.77 4.83 -2.01
C ILE A 18 -9.97 3.75 -1.27
N LEU A 19 -8.77 3.41 -1.74
CA LEU A 19 -7.91 2.42 -1.10
C LEU A 19 -7.57 2.81 0.34
N ILE A 20 -7.11 4.05 0.56
CA ILE A 20 -6.77 4.57 1.89
C ILE A 20 -7.98 4.54 2.82
N THR A 21 -9.15 4.95 2.32
CA THR A 21 -10.41 4.92 3.08
C THR A 21 -10.74 3.50 3.52
N ILE A 22 -10.73 2.55 2.58
CA ILE A 22 -11.02 1.14 2.84
C ILE A 22 -10.00 0.56 3.84
N SER A 23 -8.71 0.77 3.61
CA SER A 23 -7.66 0.26 4.51
C SER A 23 -7.77 0.83 5.92
N PHE A 24 -8.12 2.11 6.07
CA PHE A 24 -8.33 2.74 7.37
C PHE A 24 -9.50 2.08 8.13
N PHE A 25 -10.65 1.93 7.48
CA PHE A 25 -11.81 1.29 8.12
C PHE A 25 -11.57 -0.20 8.37
N MET A 26 -10.89 -0.90 7.46
CA MET A 26 -10.52 -2.30 7.65
C MET A 26 -9.65 -2.48 8.90
N MET A 27 -8.66 -1.61 9.12
CA MET A 27 -7.82 -1.64 10.31
C MET A 27 -8.62 -1.31 11.58
N ARG A 28 -9.58 -0.37 11.50
CA ARG A 28 -10.40 0.04 12.67
C ARG A 28 -11.47 -1.00 13.05
N LEU A 29 -11.98 -1.75 12.08
CA LEU A 29 -12.96 -2.81 12.27
C LEU A 29 -12.31 -4.15 12.66
N ALA A 30 -10.99 -4.29 12.46
CA ALA A 30 -10.27 -5.49 12.85
C ALA A 30 -10.42 -5.72 14.37
N PRO A 31 -10.78 -6.93 14.81
CA PRO A 31 -10.91 -7.23 16.23
C PRO A 31 -9.54 -7.19 16.92
N GLY A 32 -9.43 -6.44 18.01
CA GLY A 32 -8.21 -6.26 18.81
C GLY A 32 -7.60 -4.87 18.67
N SER A 33 -6.63 -4.54 19.53
CA SER A 33 -5.80 -3.34 19.37
C SER A 33 -4.38 -3.75 18.94
N PRO A 34 -3.65 -2.90 18.19
CA PRO A 34 -2.24 -3.16 17.88
C PRO A 34 -1.37 -3.37 19.14
N PHE A 35 -1.89 -2.98 20.30
CA PHE A 35 -1.22 -3.01 21.60
C PHE A 35 -1.75 -4.12 22.52
N SER A 36 -2.82 -4.83 22.14
CA SER A 36 -3.40 -5.94 22.91
C SER A 36 -2.74 -7.29 22.60
N GLY A 37 -1.52 -7.28 22.05
CA GLY A 37 -0.71 -8.46 21.77
C GLY A 37 -0.10 -9.09 23.04
N GLU A 38 1.05 -9.76 22.88
CA GLU A 38 1.73 -10.70 23.80
C GLU A 38 1.90 -10.31 25.29
N ARG A 39 1.59 -9.06 25.70
CA ARG A 39 1.58 -8.64 27.11
C ARG A 39 0.24 -7.98 27.44
N ASN A 40 -0.44 -8.52 28.44
CA ASN A 40 -1.53 -7.82 29.11
C ASN A 40 -0.97 -6.54 29.74
N LEU A 41 -1.15 -5.42 29.06
CA LEU A 41 -0.77 -4.12 29.57
C LEU A 41 -1.75 -3.73 30.69
N PRO A 42 -1.27 -3.16 31.82
CA PRO A 42 -2.16 -2.57 32.80
C PRO A 42 -3.10 -1.55 32.13
N PRO A 43 -4.37 -1.44 32.58
CA PRO A 43 -5.36 -0.55 31.96
C PRO A 43 -4.89 0.91 31.92
N GLU A 44 -4.12 1.35 32.92
CA GLU A 44 -3.52 2.69 32.96
C GLU A 44 -2.49 2.92 31.83
N VAL A 45 -1.70 1.90 31.51
CA VAL A 45 -0.71 1.97 30.42
C VAL A 45 -1.41 1.99 29.07
N MET A 46 -2.49 1.20 28.92
CA MET A 46 -3.30 1.21 27.70
C MET A 46 -3.95 2.57 27.47
N ALA A 47 -4.56 3.17 28.50
CA ALA A 47 -5.17 4.50 28.40
C ALA A 47 -4.14 5.59 27.99
N ASN A 48 -2.92 5.51 28.53
CA ASN A 48 -1.83 6.41 28.15
C ASN A 48 -1.38 6.22 26.70
N ILE A 49 -1.34 4.98 26.20
CA ILE A 49 -1.02 4.67 24.80
C ILE A 49 -2.11 5.20 23.88
N GLU A 50 -3.38 4.94 24.21
CA GLU A 50 -4.53 5.41 23.42
C GLU A 50 -4.59 6.93 23.34
N ALA A 51 -4.27 7.62 24.45
CA ALA A 51 -4.14 9.07 24.48
C ALA A 51 -2.97 9.56 23.62
N LYS A 52 -1.80 8.92 23.72
CA LYS A 52 -0.60 9.29 22.95
C LYS A 52 -0.78 9.14 21.43
N TYR A 53 -1.50 8.11 21.00
CA TYR A 53 -1.76 7.84 19.58
C TYR A 53 -3.10 8.39 19.08
N HIS A 54 -3.80 9.21 19.87
CA HIS A 54 -5.09 9.79 19.50
C HIS A 54 -6.17 8.74 19.15
N LEU A 55 -6.04 7.52 19.68
CA LEU A 55 -6.98 6.42 19.42
C LEU A 55 -8.35 6.65 20.07
N ASN A 56 -8.40 7.53 21.08
CA ASN A 56 -9.62 7.96 21.77
C ASN A 56 -10.37 9.12 21.08
N ASP A 57 -9.77 9.75 20.06
CA ASP A 57 -10.45 10.83 19.36
C ASP A 57 -11.63 10.30 18.52
N PRO A 58 -12.65 11.13 18.22
CA PRO A 58 -13.71 10.74 17.30
C PRO A 58 -13.15 10.26 15.94
N ILE A 59 -13.75 9.21 15.37
CA ILE A 59 -13.24 8.52 14.15
C ILE A 59 -12.98 9.50 13.00
N TYR A 60 -13.84 10.50 12.82
CA TYR A 60 -13.65 11.51 11.77
C TYR A 60 -12.35 12.31 11.97
N LYS A 61 -12.01 12.69 13.21
CA LYS A 61 -10.74 13.41 13.49
C LYS A 61 -9.54 12.52 13.20
N GLN A 62 -9.60 11.25 13.61
CA GLN A 62 -8.53 10.29 13.32
C GLN A 62 -8.30 10.14 11.82
N TYR A 63 -9.39 10.02 11.05
CA TYR A 63 -9.32 9.90 9.60
C TYR A 63 -8.74 11.14 8.92
N PHE A 64 -9.23 12.35 9.25
CA PHE A 64 -8.72 13.59 8.65
C PHE A 64 -7.27 13.89 9.06
N ASN A 65 -6.89 13.62 10.31
CA ASN A 65 -5.50 13.75 10.77
C ASN A 65 -4.58 12.78 10.00
N TYR A 66 -5.01 11.52 9.84
CA TYR A 66 -4.29 10.50 9.08
C TYR A 66 -4.13 10.91 7.60
N LEU A 67 -5.19 11.37 6.94
CA LEU A 67 -5.12 11.90 5.57
C LEU A 67 -4.15 13.09 5.46
N GLY A 68 -4.18 14.00 6.43
CA GLY A 68 -3.30 15.16 6.46
C GLY A 68 -1.81 14.80 6.61
N GLN A 69 -1.50 13.78 7.41
CA GLN A 69 -0.15 13.24 7.55
C GLN A 69 0.30 12.53 6.27
N LEU A 70 -0.55 11.67 5.70
CA LEU A 70 -0.28 10.98 4.44
C LEU A 70 -0.03 11.95 3.28
N ALA A 71 -0.80 13.03 3.19
CA ALA A 71 -0.62 14.05 2.17
C ALA A 71 0.75 14.77 2.26
N LYS A 72 1.35 14.79 3.45
CA LYS A 72 2.72 15.31 3.69
C LYS A 72 3.80 14.24 3.51
N GLY A 73 3.42 13.00 3.19
CA GLY A 73 4.33 11.86 3.08
C GLY A 73 4.72 11.26 4.43
N ASP A 74 3.99 11.56 5.51
CA ASP A 74 4.19 10.97 6.83
C ASP A 74 3.23 9.79 7.01
N PHE A 75 3.77 8.56 7.04
CA PHE A 75 3.00 7.34 7.26
C PHE A 75 2.86 6.99 8.75
N GLY A 76 3.45 7.80 9.64
CA GLY A 76 3.38 7.64 11.07
C GLY A 76 4.31 6.58 11.66
N PRO A 77 4.22 6.35 12.98
CA PRO A 77 5.05 5.40 13.70
C PRO A 77 4.62 3.95 13.41
N SER A 78 5.55 3.01 13.53
CA SER A 78 5.21 1.59 13.50
C SER A 78 4.58 1.15 14.81
N PHE A 79 3.40 0.53 14.74
CA PHE A 79 2.77 -0.09 15.92
C PHE A 79 3.42 -1.42 16.31
N LYS A 80 4.22 -2.02 15.41
CA LYS A 80 4.95 -3.27 15.67
C LYS A 80 6.37 -3.00 16.19
N TYR A 81 7.08 -2.03 15.62
CA TYR A 81 8.45 -1.70 15.96
C TYR A 81 8.52 -0.32 16.62
N LYS A 82 8.67 -0.28 17.95
CA LYS A 82 8.49 0.95 18.76
C LYS A 82 9.41 2.12 18.39
N ASP A 83 10.58 1.84 17.82
CA ASP A 83 11.61 2.85 17.54
C ASP A 83 11.69 3.23 16.05
N TYR A 84 10.79 2.71 15.21
CA TYR A 84 10.82 2.94 13.76
C TYR A 84 9.53 3.58 13.27
N THR A 85 9.67 4.50 12.31
CA THR A 85 8.53 4.96 11.53
C THR A 85 8.23 4.00 10.39
N VAL A 86 7.01 4.04 9.86
CA VAL A 86 6.66 3.28 8.65
C VAL A 86 7.53 3.73 7.48
N ASN A 87 7.84 5.03 7.38
CA ASN A 87 8.77 5.57 6.39
C ASN A 87 10.14 4.90 6.44
N ASP A 88 10.72 4.72 7.63
CA ASP A 88 12.03 4.08 7.81
C ASP A 88 12.00 2.63 7.35
N LEU A 89 10.96 1.90 7.72
CA LEU A 89 10.79 0.49 7.36
C LEU A 89 10.62 0.32 5.85
N VAL A 90 9.82 1.19 5.23
CA VAL A 90 9.64 1.23 3.77
C VAL A 90 10.95 1.56 3.09
N ALA A 91 11.67 2.59 3.54
CA ALA A 91 12.95 2.99 2.95
C ALA A 91 14.00 1.88 3.06
N ALA A 92 14.07 1.17 4.19
CA ALA A 92 14.99 0.05 4.37
C ALA A 92 14.63 -1.15 3.48
N SER A 93 13.33 -1.42 3.28
CA SER A 93 12.86 -2.59 2.51
C SER A 93 12.82 -2.33 0.99
N PHE A 94 12.65 -1.07 0.60
CA PHE A 94 12.44 -0.66 -0.78
C PHE A 94 13.53 -1.14 -1.75
N PRO A 95 14.85 -1.06 -1.45
CA PRO A 95 15.88 -1.53 -2.37
C PRO A 95 15.80 -3.02 -2.69
N VAL A 96 15.38 -3.84 -1.73
CA VAL A 96 15.22 -5.29 -1.93
C VAL A 96 14.01 -5.55 -2.82
N SER A 97 12.88 -4.93 -2.51
CA SER A 97 11.66 -5.02 -3.34
C SER A 97 11.88 -4.49 -4.75
N ALA A 98 12.63 -3.40 -4.91
CA ALA A 98 12.95 -2.83 -6.21
C ALA A 98 13.82 -3.77 -7.04
N LYS A 99 14.83 -4.42 -6.46
CA LYS A 99 15.65 -5.42 -7.17
C LYS A 99 14.81 -6.61 -7.65
N LEU A 100 13.97 -7.16 -6.77
CA LEU A 100 13.08 -8.27 -7.12
C LEU A 100 12.05 -7.87 -8.18
N GLY A 101 11.45 -6.68 -8.03
CA GLY A 101 10.49 -6.13 -8.97
C GLY A 101 11.11 -5.90 -10.35
N LEU A 102 12.34 -5.36 -10.41
CA LEU A 102 13.06 -5.19 -11.67
C LEU A 102 13.39 -6.52 -12.33
N ALA A 103 13.84 -7.51 -11.57
CA ALA A 103 14.10 -8.85 -12.11
C ALA A 103 12.82 -9.50 -12.67
N ALA A 104 11.71 -9.43 -11.92
CA ALA A 104 10.41 -9.92 -12.36
C ALA A 104 9.91 -9.17 -13.61
N PHE A 105 10.09 -7.85 -13.66
CA PHE A 105 9.71 -7.02 -14.80
C PHE A 105 10.51 -7.37 -16.06
N ILE A 106 11.82 -7.58 -15.94
CA ILE A 106 12.65 -8.03 -17.07
C ILE A 106 12.16 -9.38 -17.59
N MET A 107 11.90 -10.35 -16.70
CA MET A 107 11.33 -11.64 -17.12
C MET A 107 9.97 -11.47 -17.79
N ALA A 108 9.07 -10.67 -17.21
CA ALA A 108 7.75 -10.41 -17.77
C ALA A 108 7.83 -9.77 -19.16
N ILE A 109 8.77 -8.86 -19.40
CA ILE A 109 9.02 -8.32 -20.73
C ILE A 109 9.52 -9.40 -21.68
N VAL A 110 10.54 -10.16 -21.29
CA VAL A 110 11.13 -11.19 -22.16
C VAL A 110 10.06 -12.20 -22.58
N PHE A 111 9.32 -12.76 -21.62
CA PHE A 111 8.29 -13.75 -21.91
C PHE A 111 7.05 -13.14 -22.57
N GLY A 112 6.55 -12.00 -22.05
CA GLY A 112 5.34 -11.36 -22.54
C GLY A 112 5.50 -10.80 -23.95
N VAL A 113 6.62 -10.14 -24.26
CA VAL A 113 6.90 -9.66 -25.61
C VAL A 113 7.14 -10.81 -26.56
N SER A 114 7.92 -11.84 -26.17
CA SER A 114 8.15 -13.00 -27.04
C SER A 114 6.85 -13.73 -27.37
N ALA A 115 6.00 -13.99 -26.36
CA ALA A 115 4.69 -14.60 -26.55
C ALA A 115 3.79 -13.73 -27.42
N GLY A 116 3.75 -12.41 -27.18
CA GLY A 116 2.99 -11.46 -27.99
C GLY A 116 3.44 -11.41 -29.45
N VAL A 117 4.75 -11.46 -29.72
CA VAL A 117 5.29 -11.52 -31.08
C VAL A 117 4.91 -12.83 -31.77
N ILE A 118 5.02 -13.98 -31.08
CA ILE A 118 4.64 -15.29 -31.64
C ILE A 118 3.14 -15.34 -31.97
N ALA A 119 2.29 -14.81 -31.09
CA ALA A 119 0.85 -14.71 -31.32
C ALA A 119 0.54 -13.81 -32.54
N ALA A 120 1.19 -12.64 -32.63
CA ALA A 120 1.00 -11.70 -33.73
C ALA A 120 1.44 -12.26 -35.09
N LEU A 121 2.54 -13.02 -35.13
CA LEU A 121 3.03 -13.65 -36.37
C LEU A 121 2.19 -14.86 -36.78
N ASN A 122 1.56 -15.56 -35.83
CA ASN A 122 0.69 -16.72 -36.08
C ASN A 122 -0.79 -16.40 -35.79
N GLN A 123 -1.28 -15.27 -36.29
CA GLN A 123 -2.66 -14.84 -36.07
C GLN A 123 -3.68 -15.92 -36.49
N ASN A 124 -4.80 -16.02 -35.77
CA ASN A 124 -5.85 -17.04 -35.97
C ASN A 124 -5.43 -18.50 -35.73
N THR A 125 -4.29 -18.75 -35.09
CA THR A 125 -3.89 -20.11 -34.67
C THR A 125 -4.15 -20.35 -33.18
N LYS A 126 -4.03 -21.61 -32.74
CA LYS A 126 -4.21 -21.98 -31.32
C LYS A 126 -3.29 -21.20 -30.36
N TRP A 127 -2.15 -20.71 -30.83
CA TRP A 127 -1.20 -19.91 -30.06
C TRP A 127 -1.66 -18.46 -29.83
N ASP A 128 -2.46 -17.92 -30.74
CA ASP A 128 -3.06 -16.58 -30.61
C ASP A 128 -4.15 -16.59 -29.52
N TYR A 129 -5.07 -17.55 -29.58
CA TYR A 129 -6.15 -17.70 -28.59
C TYR A 129 -5.68 -18.06 -27.19
N THR A 130 -4.55 -18.77 -27.03
CA THR A 130 -4.02 -19.13 -25.70
C THR A 130 -3.24 -18.00 -25.03
N VAL A 131 -2.70 -17.06 -25.81
CA VAL A 131 -1.93 -15.92 -25.29
C VAL A 131 -2.81 -14.69 -25.07
N MET A 132 -3.87 -14.52 -25.86
CA MET A 132 -4.83 -13.39 -25.77
C MET A 132 -6.05 -13.67 -24.87
N GLY A 133 -6.31 -14.94 -24.52
CA GLY A 133 -7.47 -15.39 -23.75
C GLY A 133 -7.28 -15.43 -22.24
#